data_AF-A0A1W9MZ45-F1
#
_entry.id   AF-A0A1W9MZ45-F1
#
_cell.length_a   1.000
_cell.length_b   1.000
_cell.length_c   1.000
_cell.angle_alpha   90.00
_cell.angle_beta   90.00
_cell.angle_gamma   90.00
#
_symmetry.space_group_name_H-M   'P 1'
#
loop_
_entity.id
_entity.type
_entity.pdbx_description
1 polymer ?
#
loop_
_entity_poly.entity_id
_entity_poly.type
_entity_poly.pdbx_seq_one_letter_code
_entity_poly.pdbx_strand_id
1 'polypeptide(L)'
;MNSVVGIGIRPEPDDRVRELRGIGGTEFVFIKTLDKLSLGNFQLSDFEIEVAAMDYGIDIDGIIGLDFLLRAKAKIDLEQLTIY
;
A
#
# COMPACT_ATOMS: atom_id res chain seq x y z
N MET A 1 6.58 15.75 -3.82
CA MET A 1 5.77 15.23 -2.71
C MET A 1 4.49 14.64 -3.29
N ASN A 2 4.50 13.35 -3.59
CA ASN A 2 3.29 12.61 -3.92
C ASN A 2 2.76 12.04 -2.60
N SER A 3 1.87 12.76 -1.94
CA SER A 3 1.23 12.28 -0.72
C SER A 3 -0.21 11.89 -1.01
N VAL A 4 -0.66 10.79 -0.44
CA VAL A 4 -2.06 10.37 -0.49
C VAL A 4 -3.01 11.40 0.13
N VAL A 5 -2.49 12.30 0.98
CA VAL A 5 -3.23 13.45 1.53
C VAL A 5 -3.72 14.40 0.42
N GLY A 6 -2.96 14.53 -0.66
CA GLY A 6 -3.32 15.36 -1.81
C GLY A 6 -4.51 14.84 -2.61
N ILE A 7 -4.81 13.54 -2.49
CA ILE A 7 -5.97 12.88 -3.11
C ILE A 7 -7.09 12.60 -2.10
N GLY A 8 -7.05 13.25 -0.93
CA GLY A 8 -8.12 13.19 0.08
C GLY A 8 -8.02 12.04 1.08
N ILE A 9 -7.00 11.18 1.00
CA ILE A 9 -6.79 10.11 1.98
C ILE A 9 -6.14 10.70 3.23
N ARG A 10 -6.89 10.78 4.31
CA ARG A 10 -6.48 11.34 5.59
C ARG A 10 -6.97 10.44 6.73
N PRO A 11 -6.28 10.43 7.88
CA PRO A 11 -6.77 9.74 9.05
C PRO A 11 -8.08 10.38 9.54
N GLU A 12 -9.06 9.54 9.84
CA GLU A 12 -10.38 9.88 10.40
C GLU A 12 -10.55 9.22 11.77
N PRO A 13 -11.37 9.79 12.69
CA PRO A 13 -11.47 9.31 14.07
C PRO A 13 -11.92 7.85 14.23
N ASP A 14 -12.62 7.32 13.24
CA ASP A 14 -13.17 5.98 13.17
C ASP A 14 -12.30 4.98 12.40
N ASP A 15 -11.16 5.43 11.87
CA ASP A 15 -10.22 4.54 11.21
C ASP A 15 -9.65 3.51 12.16
N ARG A 16 -9.54 2.27 11.67
CA ARG A 16 -8.81 1.22 12.36
C ARG A 16 -7.32 1.55 12.32
N VAL A 17 -6.64 1.32 13.44
CA VAL A 17 -5.17 1.42 13.54
C VAL A 17 -4.60 0.01 13.67
N ARG A 18 -3.46 -0.24 13.02
CA ARG A 18 -2.72 -1.51 13.10
C ARG A 18 -1.27 -1.25 13.50
N GLU A 19 -0.72 -2.17 14.29
CA GLU A 19 0.71 -2.25 14.58
C GLU A 19 1.37 -3.14 13.52
N LEU A 20 2.33 -2.60 12.77
CA LEU A 20 3.19 -3.34 11.85
C LEU A 20 4.56 -3.57 12.48
N ARG A 21 5.21 -4.68 12.14
CA ARG A 21 6.55 -5.04 12.62
C ARG A 21 7.43 -5.43 11.45
N GLY A 22 8.65 -4.91 11.44
CA GLY A 22 9.62 -5.20 10.40
C GLY A 22 11.04 -4.87 10.82
N ILE A 23 11.92 -4.75 9.82
CA ILE A 23 13.29 -4.28 10.03
C ILE A 23 13.20 -2.79 10.39
N GLY A 24 13.70 -2.42 11.57
CA GLY A 24 13.59 -1.05 12.09
C GLY A 24 12.60 -0.90 13.26
N GLY A 25 11.82 -1.92 13.57
CA GLY A 25 10.98 -1.98 14.77
C GLY A 25 9.48 -2.04 14.46
N THR A 26 8.71 -1.26 15.21
CA THR A 26 7.25 -1.23 15.17
C THR A 26 6.76 0.10 14.62
N GLU A 27 5.76 0.04 13.76
CA GLU A 27 5.09 1.22 13.19
C GLU A 27 3.58 1.13 13.37
N PHE A 28 2.92 2.28 13.52
CA PHE A 28 1.47 2.36 13.58
C PHE A 28 0.94 2.96 12.28
N VAL A 29 -0.03 2.28 11.68
CA VAL A 29 -0.67 2.68 10.44
C VAL A 29 -2.17 2.84 10.66
N PHE A 30 -2.78 3.79 9.97
CA PHE A 30 -4.24 3.82 9.86
C PHE A 30 -4.67 3.08 8.58
N ILE A 31 -5.84 2.48 8.66
CA ILE A 31 -6.37 1.61 7.63
C ILE A 31 -7.46 2.34 6.85
N LYS A 32 -7.41 2.26 5.52
CA LYS A 32 -8.49 2.73 4.64
C LYS A 32 -8.91 1.62 3.69
N THR A 33 -10.18 1.60 3.31
CA THR A 33 -10.65 0.77 2.19
C THR A 33 -10.85 1.66 0.98
N LEU A 34 -10.17 1.33 -0.12
CA LEU A 34 -10.34 1.98 -1.40
C LEU A 34 -11.43 1.28 -2.19
N ASP A 35 -12.36 2.05 -2.75
CA ASP A 35 -13.37 1.54 -3.69
C ASP A 35 -12.69 0.85 -4.89
N LYS A 36 -11.55 1.41 -5.33
CA LYS A 36 -10.76 0.88 -6.44
C LYS A 36 -9.28 1.22 -6.29
N LEU A 37 -8.44 0.21 -6.50
CA LEU A 37 -6.99 0.34 -6.64
C LEU A 37 -6.58 -0.21 -8.01
N SER A 38 -5.77 0.56 -8.74
CA SER A 38 -5.28 0.18 -10.08
C SER A 38 -3.77 0.24 -10.14
N LEU A 39 -3.13 -0.80 -10.68
CA LEU A 39 -1.69 -0.88 -10.90
C LEU A 39 -1.44 -1.50 -12.28
N GLY A 40 -1.00 -0.68 -13.24
CA GLY A 40 -0.90 -1.11 -14.63
C GLY A 40 -2.25 -1.65 -15.15
N ASN A 41 -2.28 -2.94 -15.51
CA ASN A 41 -3.49 -3.61 -15.99
C ASN A 41 -4.33 -4.25 -14.86
N PHE A 42 -3.82 -4.29 -13.62
CA PHE A 42 -4.56 -4.82 -12.49
C PHE A 42 -5.55 -3.79 -11.97
N GLN A 43 -6.77 -4.24 -11.68
CA GLN A 43 -7.80 -3.45 -11.03
C GLN A 43 -8.45 -4.30 -9.95
N LEU A 44 -8.37 -3.84 -8.71
CA LEU A 44 -9.03 -4.46 -7.57
C LEU A 44 -10.05 -3.47 -6.99
N SER A 45 -11.24 -3.96 -6.69
CA SER A 45 -12.24 -3.21 -5.93
C SER A 45 -12.17 -3.58 -4.45
N ASP A 46 -12.64 -2.70 -3.58
CA ASP A 46 -12.76 -2.94 -2.13
C ASP A 46 -11.42 -3.46 -1.55
N PHE A 47 -10.39 -2.63 -1.64
CA PHE A 47 -9.03 -3.01 -1.26
C PHE A 47 -8.58 -2.23 -0.02
N GLU A 48 -8.20 -2.96 1.03
CA GLU A 48 -7.68 -2.38 2.27
C GLU A 48 -6.22 -1.92 2.05
N ILE A 49 -5.91 -0.69 2.45
CA ILE A 49 -4.55 -0.15 2.43
C ILE A 49 -4.12 0.28 3.83
N GLU A 50 -2.81 0.26 4.04
CA GLU A 50 -2.13 0.74 5.24
C GLU A 50 -1.46 2.08 4.89
N VAL A 51 -1.74 3.12 5.67
CA VAL A 51 -1.18 4.46 5.42
C VAL A 51 -0.35 4.91 6.61
N ALA A 52 0.91 5.25 6.34
CA ALA A 52 1.90 5.71 7.30
C ALA A 52 2.83 6.75 6.66
N ALA A 53 3.74 7.31 7.47
CA ALA A 53 4.86 8.08 6.96
C ALA A 53 5.89 7.13 6.34
N MET A 54 6.29 7.38 5.08
CA MET A 54 7.30 6.58 4.37
C MET A 54 8.73 7.09 4.61
N ASP A 55 9.13 7.27 5.87
CA ASP A 55 10.46 7.78 6.24
C ASP A 55 11.47 6.63 6.46
N TYR A 56 11.79 5.91 5.38
CA TYR A 56 12.68 4.75 5.41
C TYR A 56 14.11 5.05 4.92
N GLY A 57 14.46 6.33 4.75
CA GLY A 57 15.77 6.74 4.20
C GLY A 57 15.97 6.42 2.71
N ILE A 58 14.91 6.02 2.01
CA ILE A 58 14.86 5.78 0.57
C ILE A 58 13.59 6.43 -0.01
N ASP A 59 13.67 6.89 -1.26
CA ASP A 59 12.52 7.45 -1.96
C ASP A 59 11.62 6.32 -2.48
N ILE A 60 10.53 6.05 -1.76
CA ILE A 60 9.46 5.14 -2.17
C ILE A 60 8.09 5.81 -1.99
N ASP A 61 7.21 5.67 -2.99
CA ASP A 61 5.84 6.20 -2.92
C ASP A 61 4.87 5.25 -2.20
N GLY A 62 5.20 3.95 -2.17
CA GLY A 62 4.29 2.89 -1.72
C GLY A 62 4.94 1.52 -1.70
N ILE A 63 4.35 0.60 -0.93
CA ILE A 63 4.73 -0.82 -0.92
C ILE A 63 3.55 -1.63 -1.45
N ILE A 64 3.83 -2.52 -2.42
CA ILE A 64 2.84 -3.49 -2.89
C ILE A 64 3.00 -4.77 -2.08
N GLY A 65 2.00 -5.05 -1.25
CA GLY A 65 1.94 -6.24 -0.42
C GLY A 65 1.59 -7.51 -1.20
N LEU A 66 1.85 -8.66 -0.56
CA LEU A 66 1.51 -9.97 -1.12
C LEU A 66 -0.01 -10.17 -1.25
N ASP A 67 -0.80 -9.54 -0.41
CA ASP A 67 -2.26 -9.52 -0.47
C ASP A 67 -2.80 -8.95 -1.80
N PHE A 68 -2.21 -7.85 -2.27
CA PHE A 68 -2.50 -7.30 -3.60
C PHE A 68 -2.10 -8.31 -4.68
N LEU A 69 -0.86 -8.80 -4.64
CA LEU A 69 -0.32 -9.70 -5.66
C LEU A 69 -1.12 -11.01 -5.77
N LEU A 70 -1.53 -11.57 -4.64
CA LEU A 70 -2.38 -12.76 -4.60
C LEU A 70 -3.77 -12.50 -5.18
N ARG A 71 -4.42 -11.37 -4.82
CA ARG A 71 -5.73 -11.00 -5.36
C ARG A 71 -5.67 -10.69 -6.86
N ALA A 72 -4.60 -10.05 -7.30
CA ALA A 72 -4.30 -9.74 -8.70
C ALA A 72 -3.91 -10.98 -9.53
N LYS A 73 -3.62 -12.11 -8.86
CA LYS A 73 -3.05 -13.33 -9.47
C LYS A 73 -1.76 -13.03 -10.26
N ALA A 74 -0.97 -12.11 -9.72
CA ALA A 74 0.21 -11.58 -10.35
C ALA A 74 1.29 -12.66 -10.52
N LYS A 75 1.97 -12.63 -11.66
CA LYS A 75 3.22 -13.36 -11.91
C LYS A 75 4.37 -12.37 -11.88
N ILE A 76 5.40 -12.68 -11.11
CA ILE A 76 6.60 -11.84 -10.97
C ILE A 76 7.71 -12.46 -11.82
N ASP A 77 8.19 -11.69 -12.79
CA ASP A 77 9.42 -12.00 -13.52
C ASP A 77 10.54 -11.16 -12.92
N LEU A 78 11.43 -11.85 -12.20
CA LEU A 78 12.55 -11.23 -11.49
C LEU A 78 13.75 -10.95 -12.40
N GLU A 79 13.85 -11.60 -13.56
CA GLU A 79 14.92 -11.32 -14.52
C GLU A 79 14.66 -9.96 -15.20
N GLN A 80 13.40 -9.73 -15.58
CA GLN A 80 12.99 -8.49 -16.24
C GLN A 80 12.52 -7.41 -15.26
N LEU A 81 12.35 -7.74 -13.98
CA LEU A 81 11.74 -6.89 -12.95
C LEU A 81 10.34 -6.40 -13.38
N THR A 82 9.51 -7.33 -13.86
CA THR A 82 8.15 -7.05 -14.35
C THR A 82 7.10 -7.88 -13.62
N ILE A 83 5.85 -7.39 -13.64
CA ILE A 83 4.69 -8.04 -13.04
C ILE A 83 3.59 -8.18 -14.11
N TYR A 84 2.99 -9.38 -14.22
CA TYR A 84 1.97 -9.76 -15.22
C TYR A 84 0.70 -10.33 -14.60
#